data_AF-A0A2V2FXH8-F1
#
_entry.id   AF-A0A2V2FXH8-F1
#
_cell.length_a   1.000
_cell.length_b   1.000
_cell.length_c   1.000
_cell.angle_alpha   90.00
_cell.angle_beta   90.00
_cell.angle_gamma   90.00
#
_symmetry.space_group_name_H-M   'P 1'
#
loop_
_entity.id
_entity.type
_entity.pdbx_description
1 polymer ?
#
loop_
_entity_poly.entity_id
_entity_poly.type
_entity_poly.pdbx_seq_one_letter_code
_entity_poly.pdbx_strand_id
1 'polypeptide(L)'
;MLRKIFGGMFAITGGLMLLAAVCLLVSPEGRQAGKDALWLAVLPLFCGWFLLRRKNKTEIPHASAAGSKKQKPGSYTTRDCPYCDERMPLDAKFCPSCGRKMKSEDSTCGTGSGISAKEARSSFAAERRQAKALGSEYYIWRTCGDGAVCERCRLNDGQKFSWDVEPEGGHAGARARCRCYPEAVIPK
;
A
#
# COMPACT_ATOMS: atom_id res chain seq x y z
N MET A 1 15.90 -11.58 -18.24
CA MET A 1 16.66 -12.84 -18.06
C MET A 1 18.17 -12.61 -17.99
N LEU A 2 18.72 -11.77 -18.85
CA LEU A 2 20.15 -11.46 -18.95
C LEU A 2 20.85 -11.11 -17.61
N ARG A 3 20.20 -10.33 -16.72
CA ARG A 3 20.74 -9.97 -15.40
C ARG A 3 20.92 -11.14 -14.43
N LYS A 4 20.05 -12.17 -14.51
CA LYS A 4 20.17 -13.38 -13.69
C LYS A 4 21.32 -14.26 -14.18
N ILE A 5 21.50 -14.34 -15.50
CA ILE A 5 22.60 -15.08 -16.13
C ILE A 5 23.93 -14.42 -15.75
N PHE A 6 24.06 -13.10 -15.93
CA PHE A 6 25.28 -12.39 -15.55
C PHE A 6 25.52 -12.41 -14.03
N GLY A 7 24.49 -12.18 -13.20
CA GLY A 7 24.63 -12.24 -11.74
C GLY A 7 25.07 -13.62 -11.22
N GLY A 8 24.54 -14.70 -11.81
CA GLY A 8 24.98 -16.07 -11.51
C GLY A 8 26.41 -16.33 -11.97
N MET A 9 26.77 -15.88 -13.18
CA MET A 9 28.12 -16.05 -13.73
C MET A 9 29.18 -15.36 -12.86
N PHE A 10 28.94 -14.11 -12.42
CA PHE A 10 29.86 -13.38 -11.54
C PHE A 10 29.98 -14.00 -10.14
N ALA A 11 28.92 -14.62 -9.61
CA ALA A 11 28.97 -15.32 -8.34
C ALA A 11 29.79 -16.63 -8.43
N ILE A 12 29.64 -17.39 -9.53
CA ILE A 12 30.37 -18.63 -9.77
C ILE A 12 31.86 -18.36 -9.99
N THR A 13 32.20 -17.39 -10.84
CA THR A 13 33.61 -17.03 -11.10
C THR A 13 34.29 -16.47 -9.87
N GLY A 14 33.61 -15.61 -9.10
CA GLY A 14 34.11 -15.13 -7.81
C GLY A 14 34.34 -16.24 -6.78
N GLY A 15 33.44 -17.22 -6.72
CA GLY A 15 33.58 -18.39 -5.83
C GLY A 15 34.76 -19.30 -6.19
N LEU A 16 34.96 -19.57 -7.48
CA LEU A 16 36.12 -20.35 -7.97
C LEU A 16 37.45 -19.63 -7.69
N MET A 17 37.49 -18.31 -7.90
CA MET A 17 38.69 -17.50 -7.61
C MET A 17 39.00 -17.46 -6.11
N LEU A 18 37.96 -17.38 -5.26
CA LEU A 18 38.13 -17.45 -3.80
C LEU A 18 38.67 -18.81 -3.36
N LEU A 19 38.16 -19.91 -3.93
CA LEU A 19 38.65 -21.27 -3.64
C LEU A 19 40.13 -21.40 -4.03
N ALA A 20 40.51 -20.94 -5.23
CA ALA A 20 41.90 -20.95 -5.69
C ALA A 20 42.81 -20.09 -4.80
N ALA A 21 42.36 -18.90 -4.39
CA ALA A 21 43.10 -18.03 -3.46
C ALA A 21 43.30 -18.69 -2.08
N VAL A 22 42.29 -19.39 -1.56
CA VAL A 22 42.39 -20.14 -0.30
C VAL A 22 43.39 -21.30 -0.44
N CYS A 23 43.38 -22.04 -1.55
CA CYS A 23 44.37 -23.07 -1.83
C CYS A 23 45.81 -22.50 -1.85
N LEU A 24 46.00 -21.32 -2.43
CA LEU A 24 47.31 -20.63 -2.44
C LEU A 24 47.75 -20.15 -1.05
N LEU A 25 46.82 -19.82 -0.16
CA LEU A 25 47.13 -19.41 1.22
C LEU A 25 47.59 -20.57 2.12
N VAL A 26 47.18 -21.81 1.79
CA VAL A 26 47.61 -23.03 2.50
C VAL A 26 49.05 -23.40 2.14
N SER A 27 49.52 -23.03 0.94
CA SER A 27 50.91 -23.27 0.52
C SER A 27 51.88 -22.21 1.07
N PRO A 28 53.01 -22.61 1.67
CA PRO A 28 53.95 -21.68 2.32
C PRO A 28 54.61 -20.69 1.35
N GLU A 29 54.75 -21.04 0.07
CA GLU A 29 55.36 -20.21 -0.98
C GLU A 29 54.36 -19.25 -1.66
N GLY A 30 53.05 -19.53 -1.56
CA GLY A 30 51.99 -18.80 -2.27
C GLY A 30 51.31 -17.71 -1.46
N ARG A 31 51.72 -17.49 -0.20
CA ARG A 31 50.97 -16.70 0.77
C ARG A 31 50.85 -15.21 0.41
N GLN A 32 51.84 -14.62 -0.25
CA GLN A 32 51.77 -13.23 -0.68
C GLN A 32 50.84 -13.08 -1.90
N ALA A 33 50.98 -13.96 -2.90
CA ALA A 33 50.10 -13.99 -4.07
C ALA A 33 48.64 -14.31 -3.71
N GLY A 34 48.40 -15.13 -2.68
CA GLY A 34 47.07 -15.45 -2.18
C GLY A 34 46.33 -14.26 -1.55
N LYS A 35 47.06 -13.32 -0.92
CA LYS A 35 46.47 -12.09 -0.37
C LYS A 35 46.01 -11.12 -1.46
N ASP A 36 46.80 -10.98 -2.52
CA ASP A 36 46.46 -10.11 -3.66
C ASP A 36 45.30 -10.70 -4.48
N ALA A 37 45.27 -12.03 -4.63
CA ALA A 37 44.15 -12.75 -5.26
C ALA A 37 42.83 -12.63 -4.47
N LEU A 38 42.89 -12.48 -3.14
CA LEU A 38 41.71 -12.33 -2.29
C LEU A 38 40.95 -11.03 -2.61
N TRP A 39 41.66 -9.91 -2.80
CA TRP A 39 41.04 -8.63 -3.18
C TRP A 39 40.38 -8.68 -4.55
N LEU A 40 40.98 -9.39 -5.51
CA LEU A 40 40.42 -9.57 -6.84
C LEU A 40 39.18 -10.48 -6.84
N ALA A 41 39.05 -11.40 -5.88
CA ALA A 41 37.87 -12.27 -5.73
C ALA A 41 36.69 -11.58 -5.03
N VAL A 42 36.94 -10.60 -4.15
CA VAL A 42 35.88 -9.89 -3.41
C VAL A 42 35.05 -8.98 -4.32
N LEU A 43 35.67 -8.31 -5.30
CA LEU A 43 35.00 -7.40 -6.22
C LEU A 43 33.88 -8.06 -7.05
N PRO A 44 34.10 -9.20 -7.76
CA PRO A 44 33.05 -9.89 -8.51
C PRO A 44 32.00 -10.53 -7.61
N LEU A 45 32.35 -11.01 -6.40
CA LEU A 45 31.38 -11.51 -5.42
C LEU A 45 30.44 -10.40 -4.94
N PHE A 46 30.98 -9.21 -4.66
CA PHE A 46 30.18 -8.05 -4.27
C PHE A 46 29.29 -7.54 -5.42
N CYS A 47 29.82 -7.48 -6.65
CA CYS A 47 29.05 -7.15 -7.85
C CYS A 47 27.94 -8.17 -8.13
N GLY A 48 28.24 -9.47 -8.07
CA GLY A 48 27.27 -10.55 -8.21
C GLY A 48 26.18 -10.47 -7.13
N TRP A 49 26.57 -10.29 -5.88
CA TRP A 49 25.64 -10.10 -4.76
C TRP A 49 24.77 -8.85 -4.95
N PHE A 50 25.32 -7.70 -5.38
CA PHE A 50 24.55 -6.49 -5.62
C PHE A 50 23.55 -6.65 -6.78
N LEU A 51 23.96 -7.28 -7.88
CA LEU A 51 23.10 -7.56 -9.03
C LEU A 51 21.98 -8.56 -8.71
N LEU A 52 22.24 -9.52 -7.80
CA LEU A 52 21.26 -10.48 -7.30
C LEU A 52 20.38 -9.90 -6.18
N ARG A 53 20.89 -8.97 -5.35
CA ARG A 53 20.21 -8.36 -4.20
C ARG A 53 19.43 -7.11 -4.55
N ARG A 54 19.56 -6.58 -5.77
CA ARG A 54 18.56 -5.67 -6.35
C ARG A 54 17.27 -6.46 -6.59
N LYS A 55 16.63 -6.86 -5.50
CA LYS A 55 15.21 -7.18 -5.44
C LYS A 55 14.57 -6.00 -6.13
N ASN A 56 13.90 -6.27 -7.25
CA ASN A 56 12.85 -5.39 -7.73
C ASN A 56 12.11 -4.94 -6.48
N LYS A 57 11.85 -3.63 -6.34
CA LYS A 57 10.64 -3.26 -5.63
C LYS A 57 9.59 -4.13 -6.31
N THR A 58 9.18 -5.21 -5.65
CA THR A 58 7.83 -5.69 -5.79
C THR A 58 7.07 -4.46 -5.39
N GLU A 59 6.76 -3.64 -6.40
CA GLU A 59 5.51 -2.94 -6.44
C GLU A 59 4.55 -3.91 -5.78
N ILE A 60 4.04 -3.49 -4.63
CA ILE A 60 2.84 -4.10 -4.07
C ILE A 60 1.98 -4.37 -5.30
N PRO A 61 1.57 -5.61 -5.59
CA PRO A 61 0.60 -5.82 -6.62
C PRO A 61 -0.64 -5.07 -6.14
N HIS A 62 -0.75 -3.81 -6.56
CA HIS A 62 -2.00 -3.27 -7.00
C HIS A 62 -2.40 -4.29 -8.05
N ALA A 63 -3.20 -5.26 -7.62
CA ALA A 63 -3.89 -6.16 -8.49
C ALA A 63 -4.65 -5.26 -9.46
N SER A 64 -4.00 -4.97 -10.58
CA SER A 64 -4.64 -4.46 -11.78
C SER A 64 -5.36 -5.67 -12.36
N ALA A 65 -6.43 -6.05 -11.65
CA ALA A 65 -7.52 -6.75 -12.27
C ALA A 65 -8.08 -5.79 -13.30
N ALA A 66 -7.97 -6.18 -14.56
CA ALA A 66 -8.83 -5.82 -15.67
C ALA A 66 -9.60 -4.51 -15.50
N GLY A 67 -9.07 -3.42 -16.08
CA GLY A 67 -9.86 -2.24 -16.48
C GLY A 67 -10.96 -1.81 -15.50
N SER A 68 -10.63 -1.60 -14.24
CA SER A 68 -11.61 -1.14 -13.26
C SER A 68 -11.96 0.32 -13.53
N LYS A 69 -13.06 0.56 -14.28
CA LYS A 69 -13.76 1.85 -14.27
C LYS A 69 -13.96 2.23 -12.80
N LYS A 70 -13.25 3.25 -12.31
CA LYS A 70 -13.42 3.77 -10.94
C LYS A 70 -14.92 3.96 -10.69
N GLN A 71 -15.46 3.29 -9.68
CA GLN A 71 -16.86 3.45 -9.32
C GLN A 71 -17.06 4.87 -8.82
N LYS A 72 -17.79 5.67 -9.59
CA LYS A 72 -18.02 7.09 -9.27
C LYS A 72 -19.40 7.27 -8.64
N PRO A 73 -19.45 7.50 -7.33
CA PRO A 73 -20.36 8.49 -6.76
C PRO A 73 -19.70 9.89 -6.79
N GLY A 74 -20.48 10.94 -6.53
CA GLY A 74 -20.15 12.34 -6.83
C GLY A 74 -18.78 12.83 -6.34
N SER A 75 -18.09 13.61 -7.17
CA SER A 75 -16.89 14.33 -6.76
C SER A 75 -17.25 15.30 -5.62
N TYR A 76 -16.51 15.23 -4.52
CA TYR A 76 -16.69 16.09 -3.36
C TYR A 76 -15.59 17.14 -3.30
N THR A 77 -15.90 18.29 -2.72
CA THR A 77 -14.98 19.44 -2.68
C THR A 77 -14.52 19.77 -1.26
N THR A 78 -15.13 19.15 -0.25
CA THR A 78 -14.87 19.43 1.16
C THR A 78 -14.37 18.21 1.93
N ARG A 79 -13.62 18.47 3.01
CA ARG A 79 -13.15 17.50 4.00
C ARG A 79 -13.25 18.10 5.40
N ASP A 80 -13.30 17.24 6.41
CA ASP A 80 -13.33 17.68 7.80
C ASP A 80 -11.93 17.50 8.43
N CYS A 81 -11.50 18.45 9.25
CA CYS A 81 -10.20 18.46 9.90
C CYS A 81 -10.12 17.39 11.01
N PRO A 82 -9.11 16.49 11.04
CA PRO A 82 -9.04 15.42 12.04
C PRO A 82 -8.73 15.91 13.46
N TYR A 83 -8.50 17.20 13.67
CA TYR A 83 -8.09 17.73 14.97
C TYR A 83 -9.09 18.68 15.62
N CYS A 84 -9.90 19.40 14.83
CA CYS A 84 -10.91 20.33 15.33
C CYS A 84 -12.25 20.20 14.62
N ASP A 85 -12.37 19.23 13.71
CA ASP A 85 -13.59 18.87 12.97
C ASP A 85 -14.18 19.99 12.08
N GLU A 86 -13.41 21.08 11.88
CA GLU A 86 -13.73 22.15 10.95
C GLU A 86 -13.85 21.63 9.51
N ARG A 87 -14.89 22.07 8.81
CA ARG A 87 -15.09 21.72 7.40
C ARG A 87 -14.33 22.70 6.51
N MET A 88 -13.50 22.15 5.63
CA MET A 88 -12.57 22.92 4.82
C MET A 88 -12.49 22.33 3.40
N PRO A 89 -12.00 23.08 2.40
CA PRO A 89 -11.90 22.55 1.05
C PRO A 89 -10.83 21.45 0.96
N LEU A 90 -10.99 20.55 -0.02
CA LEU A 90 -10.20 19.34 -0.20
C LEU A 90 -8.74 19.62 -0.57
N ASP A 91 -8.43 20.80 -1.08
CA ASP A 91 -7.11 21.25 -1.48
C ASP A 91 -6.40 22.10 -0.42
N ALA A 92 -7.11 22.58 0.61
CA ALA A 92 -6.53 23.44 1.63
C ALA A 92 -5.39 22.75 2.40
N LYS A 93 -4.19 23.32 2.30
CA LYS A 93 -2.97 22.81 2.95
C LYS A 93 -2.97 23.01 4.48
N PHE A 94 -3.78 23.94 4.98
CA PHE A 94 -3.85 24.30 6.40
C PHE A 94 -5.31 24.48 6.82
N CYS A 95 -5.62 24.09 8.06
CA CYS A 95 -6.94 24.30 8.64
C CYS A 95 -7.13 25.76 9.07
N PRO A 96 -8.19 26.47 8.64
CA PRO A 96 -8.42 27.87 8.99
C PRO A 96 -8.77 28.07 10.47
N SER A 97 -9.37 27.07 11.11
CA SER A 97 -9.81 27.15 12.51
C SER A 97 -8.68 26.85 13.50
N CYS A 98 -7.84 25.83 13.24
CA CYS A 98 -6.80 25.41 14.18
C CYS A 98 -5.35 25.60 13.69
N GLY A 99 -5.13 26.10 12.48
CA GLY A 99 -3.79 26.40 11.93
C GLY A 99 -2.91 25.19 11.57
N ARG A 100 -3.34 23.96 11.88
CA ARG A 100 -2.56 22.75 11.57
C ARG A 100 -2.49 22.47 10.07
N LYS A 101 -1.32 21.99 9.63
CA LYS A 101 -1.09 21.54 8.26
C LYS A 101 -1.80 20.21 8.00
N MET A 102 -2.51 20.14 6.89
CA MET A 102 -3.22 18.96 6.42
C MET A 102 -2.32 18.14 5.50
N LYS A 103 -2.38 16.81 5.61
CA LYS A 103 -1.87 15.93 4.54
C LYS A 103 -3.00 15.59 3.58
N SER A 104 -2.65 15.33 2.33
CA SER A 104 -3.60 14.94 1.27
C SER A 104 -4.40 13.69 1.64
N GLU A 105 -3.75 12.71 2.26
CA GLU A 105 -4.36 11.44 2.63
C GLU A 105 -5.20 11.48 3.93
N ASP A 106 -5.10 12.55 4.74
CA ASP A 106 -5.72 12.64 6.07
C ASP A 106 -7.22 13.00 6.02
N SER A 107 -7.88 12.86 4.87
CA SER A 107 -9.29 13.22 4.74
C SER A 107 -10.17 12.33 5.61
N THR A 108 -10.56 12.86 6.77
CA THR A 108 -11.55 12.28 7.69
C THR A 108 -12.96 12.73 7.31
N CYS A 109 -13.93 11.88 7.59
CA CYS A 109 -15.30 12.32 7.82
C CYS A 109 -15.39 12.72 9.29
N GLY A 110 -16.19 13.75 9.60
CA GLY A 110 -16.32 14.35 10.92
C GLY A 110 -16.64 13.39 12.07
N THR A 111 -16.67 13.96 13.27
CA THR A 111 -16.88 13.37 14.60
C THR A 111 -17.66 12.05 14.64
N GLY A 112 -16.91 10.96 14.47
CA GLY A 112 -17.24 9.62 14.95
C GLY A 112 -16.16 9.15 15.93
N SER A 113 -16.56 8.39 16.95
CA SER A 113 -15.71 8.02 18.09
C SER A 113 -14.48 7.19 17.66
N GLY A 114 -13.29 7.78 17.71
CA GLY A 114 -12.03 7.11 18.02
C GLY A 114 -11.45 6.06 17.06
N ILE A 115 -12.20 5.51 16.10
CA ILE A 115 -11.72 4.41 15.24
C ILE A 115 -10.70 4.94 14.23
N SER A 116 -9.51 4.34 14.21
CA SER A 116 -8.46 4.65 13.24
C SER A 116 -8.84 4.15 11.83
N ALA A 117 -8.21 4.72 10.79
CA ALA A 117 -8.45 4.28 9.42
C ALA A 117 -8.10 2.79 9.21
N LYS A 118 -7.13 2.26 9.95
CA LYS A 118 -6.74 0.85 9.88
C LYS A 118 -7.83 -0.07 10.44
N GLU A 119 -8.37 0.28 11.61
CA GLU A 119 -9.46 -0.49 12.25
C GLU A 119 -10.74 -0.43 11.40
N ALA A 120 -11.10 0.76 10.92
CA ALA A 120 -12.22 0.98 10.02
C ALA A 120 -12.15 0.09 8.76
N ARG A 121 -10.98 0.01 8.12
CA ARG A 121 -10.74 -0.88 6.97
C ARG A 121 -10.82 -2.36 7.34
N SER A 122 -10.38 -2.72 8.54
CA SER A 122 -10.48 -4.10 9.05
C SER A 122 -11.94 -4.51 9.23
N SER A 123 -12.77 -3.64 9.80
CA SER A 123 -14.22 -3.86 9.96
C SER A 123 -14.90 -4.00 8.59
N PHE A 124 -14.63 -3.07 7.67
CA PHE A 124 -15.15 -3.16 6.30
C PHE A 124 -14.73 -4.47 5.61
N ALA A 125 -13.48 -4.90 5.77
CA ALA A 125 -13.00 -6.15 5.18
C ALA A 125 -13.68 -7.39 5.78
N ALA A 126 -14.06 -7.36 7.06
CA ALA A 126 -14.83 -8.42 7.70
C ALA A 126 -16.26 -8.47 7.17
N GLU A 127 -16.94 -7.33 7.10
CA GLU A 127 -18.29 -7.22 6.56
C GLU A 127 -18.35 -7.64 5.08
N ARG A 128 -17.39 -7.19 4.27
CA ARG A 128 -17.22 -7.64 2.89
C ARG A 128 -17.11 -9.16 2.78
N ARG A 129 -16.29 -9.80 3.63
CA ARG A 129 -16.13 -11.26 3.61
C ARG A 129 -17.45 -11.97 3.89
N GLN A 130 -18.22 -11.48 4.86
CA GLN A 130 -19.53 -12.05 5.20
C GLN A 130 -20.54 -11.84 4.07
N ALA A 131 -20.62 -10.63 3.51
CA ALA A 131 -21.52 -10.33 2.40
C ALA A 131 -21.22 -11.18 1.16
N LYS A 132 -19.94 -11.31 0.78
CA LYS A 132 -19.53 -12.14 -0.36
C LYS A 132 -19.81 -13.63 -0.13
N ALA A 133 -19.72 -14.12 1.10
CA ALA A 133 -20.11 -15.49 1.44
C ALA A 133 -21.61 -15.77 1.19
N LEU A 134 -22.44 -14.72 1.22
CA LEU A 134 -23.87 -14.76 0.89
C LEU A 134 -24.15 -14.44 -0.60
N GLY A 135 -23.13 -14.41 -1.45
CA GLY A 135 -23.27 -14.10 -2.88
C GLY A 135 -23.46 -12.61 -3.19
N SER A 136 -23.22 -11.72 -2.23
CA SER A 136 -23.32 -10.28 -2.47
C SER A 136 -22.10 -9.75 -3.22
N GLU A 137 -22.31 -9.27 -4.44
CA GLU A 137 -21.27 -8.60 -5.26
C GLU A 137 -21.22 -7.08 -5.04
N TYR A 138 -22.28 -6.51 -4.45
CA TYR A 138 -22.45 -5.07 -4.28
C TYR A 138 -23.09 -4.71 -2.94
N TYR A 139 -22.93 -3.47 -2.52
CA TYR A 139 -23.62 -2.87 -1.38
C TYR A 139 -24.26 -1.53 -1.74
N ILE A 140 -25.26 -1.12 -0.95
CA ILE A 140 -25.79 0.25 -0.94
C ILE A 140 -25.09 1.01 0.19
N TRP A 141 -24.50 2.16 -0.13
CA TRP A 141 -23.89 3.00 0.90
C TRP A 141 -24.97 3.62 1.77
N ARG A 142 -24.85 3.48 3.09
CA ARG A 142 -25.75 4.12 4.06
C ARG A 142 -24.99 5.07 4.98
N THR A 143 -25.51 6.28 5.13
CA THR A 143 -24.97 7.23 6.10
C THR A 143 -25.51 6.96 7.51
N CYS A 144 -24.88 7.54 8.53
CA CYS A 144 -25.44 7.55 9.88
C CYS A 144 -26.59 8.56 10.05
N GLY A 145 -26.89 9.36 9.02
CA GLY A 145 -28.04 10.27 8.99
C GLY A 145 -27.94 11.54 9.83
N ASP A 146 -26.82 11.79 10.50
CA ASP A 146 -26.68 12.98 11.35
C ASP A 146 -25.96 14.17 10.68
N GLY A 147 -25.94 15.31 11.38
CA GLY A 147 -25.31 16.54 10.88
C GLY A 147 -23.79 16.46 10.69
N ALA A 148 -23.12 15.44 11.24
CA ALA A 148 -21.68 15.23 11.08
C ALA A 148 -21.34 14.46 9.79
N VAL A 149 -22.34 13.99 9.02
CA VAL A 149 -22.12 13.37 7.72
C VAL A 149 -21.48 14.37 6.75
N CYS A 150 -20.22 14.09 6.38
CA CYS A 150 -19.47 14.90 5.42
C CYS A 150 -20.10 14.87 4.01
N GLU A 151 -19.79 15.87 3.18
CA GLU A 151 -20.33 16.02 1.82
C GLU A 151 -20.22 14.74 1.00
N ARG A 152 -19.04 14.11 0.98
CA ARG A 152 -18.81 12.85 0.28
C ARG A 152 -19.77 11.74 0.71
N CYS A 153 -19.88 11.52 2.02
CA CYS A 153 -20.74 10.46 2.54
C CYS A 153 -22.20 10.73 2.20
N ARG A 154 -22.64 12.01 2.23
CA ARG A 154 -23.98 12.42 1.82
C ARG A 154 -24.23 12.18 0.34
N LEU A 155 -23.27 12.51 -0.52
CA LEU A 155 -23.37 12.27 -1.96
C LEU A 155 -23.44 10.78 -2.28
N ASN A 156 -22.74 9.94 -1.52
CA ASN A 156 -22.71 8.50 -1.75
C ASN A 156 -23.97 7.78 -1.23
N ASP A 157 -24.74 8.40 -0.33
CA ASP A 157 -25.87 7.74 0.34
C ASP A 157 -26.90 7.20 -0.66
N GLY A 158 -27.33 5.96 -0.45
CA GLY A 158 -28.25 5.25 -1.34
C GLY A 158 -27.65 4.79 -2.67
N GLN A 159 -26.40 5.14 -3.00
CA GLN A 159 -25.76 4.66 -4.23
C GLN A 159 -25.20 3.24 -4.08
N LYS A 160 -25.13 2.52 -5.21
CA LYS A 160 -24.64 1.14 -5.29
C LYS A 160 -23.14 1.10 -5.61
N PHE A 161 -22.41 0.28 -4.86
CA PHE A 161 -20.95 0.10 -4.98
C PHE A 161 -20.58 -1.37 -5.01
N SER A 162 -19.45 -1.71 -5.62
CA SER A 162 -18.84 -3.03 -5.53
C SER A 162 -18.08 -3.15 -4.21
N TRP A 163 -18.07 -4.37 -3.69
CA TRP A 163 -17.20 -4.76 -2.59
C TRP A 163 -15.70 -4.75 -2.94
N ASP A 164 -15.37 -4.94 -4.22
CA ASP A 164 -14.00 -5.18 -4.69
C ASP A 164 -13.33 -3.93 -5.26
N VAL A 165 -14.11 -3.01 -5.84
CA VAL A 165 -13.61 -1.77 -6.43
C VAL A 165 -13.72 -0.63 -5.43
N GLU A 166 -12.58 -0.10 -4.99
CA GLU A 166 -12.56 1.02 -4.05
C GLU A 166 -13.05 2.32 -4.72
N PRO A 167 -14.08 2.99 -4.17
CA PRO A 167 -14.53 4.28 -4.68
C PRO A 167 -13.57 5.39 -4.28
N GLU A 168 -13.70 6.55 -4.92
CA GLU A 168 -12.88 7.71 -4.59
C GLU A 168 -13.05 8.14 -3.13
N GLY A 169 -11.95 8.15 -2.39
CA GLY A 169 -11.94 8.43 -0.95
C GLY A 169 -12.22 7.23 -0.03
N GLY A 170 -12.42 6.03 -0.58
CA GLY A 170 -12.59 4.78 0.17
C GLY A 170 -14.04 4.41 0.45
N HIS A 171 -14.26 3.13 0.79
CA HIS A 171 -15.57 2.53 1.03
C HIS A 171 -16.34 3.13 2.22
N ALA A 172 -17.65 2.81 2.28
CA ALA A 172 -18.51 3.16 3.40
C ALA A 172 -17.91 2.62 4.71
N GLY A 173 -17.80 3.48 5.72
CA GLY A 173 -17.22 3.10 7.01
C GLY A 173 -15.71 2.85 7.03
N ALA A 174 -15.02 2.77 5.88
CA ALA A 174 -13.62 2.34 5.77
C ALA A 174 -12.58 3.47 5.90
N ARG A 175 -12.93 4.56 6.60
CA ARG A 175 -12.03 5.70 6.91
C ARG A 175 -12.11 6.02 8.40
N ALA A 176 -11.08 6.68 8.92
CA ALA A 176 -11.07 7.08 10.33
C ALA A 176 -12.32 7.90 10.66
N ARG A 177 -12.92 7.61 11.82
CA ARG A 177 -14.12 8.28 12.36
C ARG A 177 -15.41 8.15 11.53
N CYS A 178 -15.44 7.28 10.53
CA CYS A 178 -16.64 7.08 9.71
C CYS A 178 -17.64 6.17 10.37
N ARG A 179 -18.88 6.64 10.43
CA ARG A 179 -20.04 5.88 10.93
C ARG A 179 -21.00 5.46 9.83
N CYS A 180 -20.66 5.71 8.56
CA CYS A 180 -21.40 5.15 7.43
C CYS A 180 -21.14 3.65 7.33
N TYR A 181 -22.05 2.89 6.73
CA TYR A 181 -21.95 1.43 6.64
C TYR A 181 -22.39 0.93 5.24
N PRO A 182 -21.85 -0.22 4.78
CA PRO A 182 -22.21 -0.83 3.51
C PRO A 182 -23.36 -1.84 3.68
N GLU A 183 -24.59 -1.48 3.30
CA GLU A 183 -25.72 -2.42 3.32
C GLU A 183 -25.61 -3.43 2.16
N ALA A 184 -25.36 -4.70 2.47
CA ALA A 184 -25.16 -5.75 1.48
C ALA A 184 -26.40 -5.97 0.60
N VAL A 185 -26.21 -6.06 -0.72
CA VAL A 185 -27.27 -6.48 -1.66
C VAL A 185 -27.19 -8.00 -1.83
N ILE A 186 -28.15 -8.72 -1.27
CA ILE A 186 -28.22 -10.18 -1.35
C ILE A 186 -29.00 -10.58 -2.61
N PRO A 187 -28.46 -11.44 -3.50
CA PRO A 187 -29.21 -11.96 -4.63
C PRO A 187 -30.41 -12.80 -4.14
N LYS A 188 -31.54 -12.71 -4.86
CA LYS A 188 -32.74 -13.51 -4.59
C LYS A 188 -32.65 -14.91 -5.19
#